data_AF-A0A7G9RGH8-F1
#
_entry.id   AF-A0A7G9RGH8-F1
#
_cell.length_a   1.000
_cell.length_b   1.000
_cell.length_c   1.000
_cell.angle_alpha   90.00
_cell.angle_beta   90.00
_cell.angle_gamma   90.00
#
_symmetry.space_group_name_H-M   'P 1'
#
loop_
_entity.id
_entity.type
_entity.pdbx_description
1 polymer ?
#
loop_
_entity_poly.entity_id
_entity_poly.type
_entity_poly.pdbx_seq_one_letter_code
_entity_poly.pdbx_strand_id
1 'polypeptide(L)' 'MTTGRMLPTERLDVDIKVLVDDTWWPGVLEHRRQAEQQWEGFVRWSTGPGENRVSWYPYDRLRVRARR' A
#
# COMPACT_ATOMS: atom_id res chain seq x y z
N MET A 1 15.43 -12.74 23.03
CA MET A 1 15.05 -11.45 22.40
C MET A 1 14.94 -11.73 20.92
N THR A 2 13.73 -12.00 20.43
CA THR A 2 13.51 -12.35 19.02
C THR A 2 13.72 -11.09 18.20
N THR A 3 14.84 -10.99 17.52
CA THR A 3 15.08 -10.00 16.47
C THR A 3 13.95 -10.14 15.47
N GLY A 4 13.00 -9.20 15.49
CA GLY A 4 11.99 -9.08 14.46
C GLY A 4 12.72 -8.92 13.14
N ARG A 5 12.81 -10.00 12.36
CA ARG A 5 13.34 -9.98 11.00
C ARG A 5 12.51 -8.94 10.26
N MET A 6 13.06 -7.73 10.10
CA MET A 6 12.51 -6.75 9.18
C MET A 6 12.60 -7.41 7.81
N LEU A 7 11.46 -7.91 7.31
CA LEU A 7 11.37 -8.46 5.98
C LEU A 7 11.81 -7.36 4.99
N PRO A 8 12.59 -7.71 3.96
CA PRO A 8 13.03 -6.72 2.99
C PRO A 8 11.82 -6.03 2.37
N THR A 9 11.72 -4.71 2.54
CA THR A 9 10.73 -3.89 1.86
C THR A 9 11.27 -3.51 0.49
N GLU A 10 10.59 -3.93 -0.57
CA GLU A 10 10.93 -3.48 -1.92
C GLU A 10 10.24 -2.14 -2.19
N ARG A 11 10.96 -1.19 -2.77
CA ARG A 11 10.41 0.10 -3.19
C ARG A 11 9.87 0.00 -4.63
N LEU A 12 8.62 0.37 -4.87
CA LEU A 12 7.98 0.20 -6.19
C LEU A 12 7.46 1.48 -6.83
N ASP A 13 7.08 2.50 -6.05
CA ASP A 13 6.45 3.74 -6.54
C ASP A 13 5.37 3.46 -7.62
N VAL A 14 4.45 2.52 -7.33
CA VAL A 14 3.40 2.07 -8.28
C VAL A 14 2.07 2.76 -8.01
N ASP A 15 1.42 3.26 -9.06
CA ASP A 15 0.05 3.78 -8.98
C ASP A 15 -0.96 2.66 -8.65
N ILE A 16 -1.66 2.83 -7.54
CA ILE A 16 -2.69 1.90 -7.06
C ILE A 16 -3.99 2.64 -6.72
N LYS A 17 -5.04 1.87 -6.45
CA LYS A 17 -6.19 2.35 -5.68
C LYS A 17 -6.21 1.65 -4.34
N VAL A 18 -6.46 2.41 -3.27
CA VAL A 18 -6.61 1.90 -1.90
C VAL A 18 -8.05 2.05 -1.43
N LEU A 19 -8.58 1.02 -0.75
CA LEU A 19 -9.93 1.03 -0.20
C LEU A 19 -9.93 1.64 1.21
N VAL A 20 -10.63 2.77 1.37
CA VAL A 20 -10.80 3.48 2.64
C VAL A 20 -12.24 3.95 2.76
N ASP A 21 -12.89 3.63 3.89
CA ASP A 21 -14.30 3.94 4.14
C ASP A 21 -15.21 3.54 2.96
N ASP A 22 -15.08 2.27 2.52
CA ASP A 22 -15.78 1.67 1.36
C ASP A 22 -15.53 2.36 0.00
N THR A 23 -14.61 3.32 -0.06
CA THR A 23 -14.29 4.11 -1.25
C THR A 23 -12.88 3.83 -1.76
N TRP A 24 -12.73 3.66 -3.08
CA TRP A 24 -11.43 3.45 -3.72
C TRP A 24 -10.75 4.77 -4.07
N TRP A 25 -9.71 5.12 -3.32
CA TRP A 25 -8.92 6.34 -3.52
C TRP A 25 -7.66 6.06 -4.34
N PRO A 26 -7.26 6.97 -5.23
CA PRO A 26 -5.96 6.88 -5.88
C PRO A 26 -4.82 7.03 -4.87
N GLY A 27 -3.77 6.24 -5.03
CA GLY A 27 -2.59 6.30 -4.18
C GLY A 27 -1.35 5.74 -4.87
N VAL A 28 -0.22 5.83 -4.19
CA VAL A 28 1.08 5.30 -4.61
C VAL A 28 1.52 4.27 -3.58
N LEU A 29 1.81 3.06 -4.07
CA LEU A 29 2.44 2.01 -3.28
C LEU A 29 3.95 2.27 -3.24
N GLU A 30 4.45 2.73 -2.10
CA GLU A 30 5.86 3.06 -1.92
C GLU A 30 6.68 1.82 -1.57
N HIS A 31 6.16 0.99 -0.66
CA HIS A 31 6.84 -0.23 -0.23
C HIS A 31 5.89 -1.42 -0.27
N ARG A 32 6.39 -2.61 -0.63
CA ARG A 32 5.66 -3.87 -0.42
C ARG A 32 6.46 -4.85 0.43
N ARG A 33 5.73 -5.65 1.21
CA ARG A 33 6.25 -6.85 1.87
C ARG A 33 5.36 -8.03 1.53
N GLN A 34 5.96 -9.21 1.38
CA GLN A 34 5.22 -10.46 1.32
C GLN A 34 5.19 -11.05 2.74
N ALA A 35 4.02 -11.07 3.37
CA ALA A 35 3.79 -11.70 4.67
C ALA A 35 2.77 -12.82 4.50
N GLU A 36 3.11 -14.03 4.92
CA GLU A 36 2.17 -15.17 4.94
C GLU A 36 1.45 -15.42 3.60
N GLN A 37 2.19 -15.34 2.48
CA GLN A 37 1.68 -15.48 1.11
C GLN A 37 0.75 -14.36 0.62
N GLN A 38 0.53 -13.33 1.43
CA GLN A 38 -0.22 -12.14 1.07
C GLN A 38 0.74 -10.95 0.93
N TRP A 39 0.39 -10.03 0.03
CA TRP A 39 1.13 -8.79 -0.13
C TRP A 39 0.56 -7.73 0.82
N GLU A 40 1.42 -6.95 1.45
CA GLU A 40 1.02 -5.77 2.21
C GLU A 40 1.87 -4.60 1.74
N GLY A 41 1.28 -3.41 1.77
CA GLY A 41 1.85 -2.25 1.12
C GLY A 41 1.82 -1.00 1.97
N PHE A 42 2.90 -0.22 1.96
CA PHE A 42 2.91 1.14 2.47
C PHE A 42 2.41 2.06 1.36
N VAL A 43 1.25 2.66 1.59
CA VAL A 43 0.55 3.45 0.58
C VAL A 43 0.45 4.89 1.03
N ARG A 44 0.85 5.79 0.14
CA ARG A 44 0.56 7.21 0.20
C ARG A 44 -0.66 7.54 -0.66
N TRP A 45 -1.69 8.13 -0.08
CA TRP A 45 -2.95 8.43 -0.78
C TRP A 45 -3.58 9.72 -0.25
N SER A 46 -4.58 10.24 -0.97
CA SER A 46 -5.21 11.52 -0.66
C SER A 46 -6.74 11.44 -0.85
N THR A 47 -7.49 11.92 0.14
CA THR A 47 -8.95 12.11 0.11
C THR A 47 -9.38 13.44 -0.51
N GLY A 48 -8.45 14.38 -0.71
CA GLY A 48 -8.77 15.74 -1.12
C GLY A 48 -7.57 16.68 -1.07
N PRO A 49 -7.71 17.90 -1.63
CA PRO A 49 -6.62 18.87 -1.68
C PRO A 49 -6.13 19.22 -0.26
N GLY A 50 -4.85 18.92 0.01
CA GLY A 50 -4.19 19.19 1.30
C GLY A 50 -4.14 18.00 2.26
N GLU A 51 -4.88 16.91 2.01
CA GLU A 51 -4.80 15.69 2.81
C GLU A 51 -3.85 14.68 2.15
N ASN A 52 -2.67 14.47 2.75
CA ASN A 52 -1.78 13.36 2.40
C ASN A 52 -1.78 12.37 3.57
N ARG A 53 -2.24 11.15 3.32
CA ARG A 53 -2.24 10.07 4.31
C ARG A 53 -1.26 9.01 3.86
N VAL A 54 -0.56 8.42 4.84
CA VAL A 54 0.39 7.35 4.59
C VAL A 54 0.15 6.25 5.61
N SER A 55 -0.13 5.03 5.14
CA SER A 55 -0.38 3.89 6.04
C SER A 55 -0.12 2.55 5.38
N TRP A 56 -0.06 1.50 6.20
CA TRP A 56 0.05 0.12 5.75
C TRP A 56 -1.34 -0.45 5.44
N TYR A 57 -1.49 -1.05 4.27
CA TYR A 57 -2.72 -1.68 3.83
C TYR A 57 -2.47 -3.13 3.38
N PRO A 58 -3.40 -4.05 3.67
CA PRO A 58 -3.35 -5.42 3.16
C PRO A 58 -3.74 -5.48 1.68
N TYR A 59 -3.33 -6.53 0.97
CA TYR A 59 -3.57 -6.70 -0.47
C TYR A 59 -5.05 -6.59 -0.86
N ASP A 60 -5.98 -7.08 -0.05
CA ASP A 60 -7.41 -7.04 -0.34
C ASP A 60 -7.95 -5.60 -0.48
N ARG A 61 -7.27 -4.64 0.15
CA ARG A 61 -7.58 -3.21 0.08
C ARG A 61 -6.77 -2.47 -0.98
N LEU A 62 -6.00 -3.17 -1.81
CA LEU A 62 -5.14 -2.59 -2.82
C LEU A 62 -5.50 -3.12 -4.20
N ARG A 63 -5.58 -2.21 -5.18
CA ARG A 63 -5.76 -2.56 -6.59
C ARG A 63 -4.69 -1.89 -7.41
N VAL A 64 -3.80 -2.69 -8.01
CA VAL A 64 -2.82 -2.19 -8.98
C VAL A 64 -3.57 -1.77 -10.23
N ARG A 65 -3.30 -0.55 -10.73
CA ARG A 65 -3.73 -0.21 -12.09
C ARG A 65 -2.92 -1.07 -13.05
N ALA A 66 -3.53 -2.12 -13.60
CA ALA A 66 -2.97 -2.78 -14.76
C ALA A 66 -2.85 -1.73 -15.89
N ARG A 67 -1.62 -1.33 -16.25
CA ARG A 67 -1.41 -0.60 -17.50
C ARG A 67 -1.79 -1.56 -18.62
N ARG A 68 -2.81 -1.17 -19.39
CA ARG A 68 -3.25 -1.88 -20.59
C ARG A 68 -2.31 -1.57 -21.75
#